data_AF-A0A9D5EGN2-F1
#
_entry.id   AF-A0A9D5EGN2-F1
#
_cell.length_a   1.000
_cell.length_b   1.000
_cell.length_c   1.000
_cell.angle_alpha   90.00
_cell.angle_beta   90.00
_cell.angle_gamma   90.00
#
_symmetry.space_group_name_H-M   'P 1'
#
loop_
_entity.id
_entity.type
_entity.pdbx_description
1 polymer ?
#
loop_
_entity_poly.entity_id
_entity_poly.type
_entity_poly.pdbx_seq_one_letter_code
_entity_poly.pdbx_strand_id
1 'polypeptide(L)'
;AIASTGSVLLTGDQAARRPLLAAARVVVDVDPATIVRHPSDLVDYLGDGDCLILTGASRTADIEKQIVRGIHGAEELVVVLREGS
;
A
#
# COMPACT_ATOMS: atom_id res chain seq x y z
N ALA A 1 -2.36 -7.52 4.02
CA ALA A 1 -1.03 -6.93 3.71
C ALA A 1 -0.05 -8.03 3.24
N ILE A 2 1.08 -7.70 2.60
CA ILE A 2 2.05 -8.67 2.07
C ILE A 2 3.36 -8.62 2.86
N ALA A 3 3.68 -9.72 3.55
CA ALA A 3 4.86 -9.79 4.41
C ALA A 3 6.18 -9.72 3.63
N SER A 4 6.30 -10.39 2.49
CA SER A 4 7.57 -10.49 1.75
C SER A 4 8.05 -9.17 1.15
N THR A 5 7.15 -8.20 0.95
CA THR A 5 7.47 -6.91 0.31
C THR A 5 7.24 -5.71 1.21
N GLY A 6 6.61 -5.90 2.39
CA GLY A 6 6.17 -4.78 3.22
C GLY A 6 5.13 -3.90 2.51
N SER A 7 4.31 -4.49 1.65
CA SER A 7 3.27 -3.78 0.88
C SER A 7 1.89 -3.98 1.48
N VAL A 8 1.00 -3.04 1.23
CA VAL A 8 -0.43 -3.08 1.58
C VAL A 8 -1.24 -3.05 0.30
N LEU A 9 -2.24 -3.94 0.20
CA LEU A 9 -3.28 -3.87 -0.82
C LEU A 9 -4.45 -3.04 -0.27
N LEU A 10 -4.89 -2.06 -1.03
CA LEU A 10 -6.14 -1.32 -0.84
C LEU A 10 -7.09 -1.68 -1.98
N THR A 11 -8.37 -1.86 -1.66
CA THR A 11 -9.41 -2.22 -2.65
C THR A 11 -10.63 -1.31 -2.53
N GLY A 12 -11.39 -1.20 -3.61
CA GLY A 12 -12.62 -0.41 -3.67
C GLY A 12 -12.37 1.06 -3.31
N ASP A 13 -13.20 1.62 -2.44
CA ASP A 13 -13.10 3.02 -2.02
C ASP A 13 -11.76 3.35 -1.34
N GLN A 14 -11.11 2.36 -0.71
CA GLN A 14 -9.80 2.55 -0.09
C GLN A 14 -8.69 2.72 -1.13
N ALA A 15 -8.90 2.27 -2.38
CA ALA A 15 -7.96 2.42 -3.48
C ALA A 15 -8.09 3.79 -4.19
N ALA A 16 -8.89 4.72 -3.67
CA ALA A 16 -9.12 6.02 -4.28
C ALA A 16 -7.81 6.82 -4.43
N ARG A 17 -7.37 7.03 -5.68
CA ARG A 17 -6.06 7.63 -5.98
C ARG A 17 -5.95 9.09 -5.54
N ARG A 18 -6.98 9.90 -5.78
CA ARG A 18 -6.94 11.35 -5.46
C ARG A 18 -6.64 11.65 -3.99
N PRO A 19 -7.37 11.09 -3.00
CA PRO A 19 -7.07 11.34 -1.59
C PRO A 19 -5.70 10.79 -1.18
N LEU A 20 -5.31 9.61 -1.66
CA LEU A 20 -4.01 9.01 -1.31
C LEU A 20 -2.81 9.80 -1.83
N LEU A 21 -2.94 10.43 -3.00
CA LEU A 21 -1.88 11.24 -3.60
C LEU A 21 -1.84 12.67 -3.05
N ALA A 22 -2.95 13.16 -2.49
CA ALA A 22 -3.02 14.48 -1.86
C ALA A 22 -2.64 14.46 -0.37
N ALA A 23 -2.65 13.28 0.26
CA ALA A 23 -2.34 13.13 1.67
C ALA A 23 -0.83 13.24 1.93
N ALA A 24 -0.43 14.09 2.87
CA ALA A 24 0.94 14.12 3.36
C ALA A 24 1.30 12.82 4.11
N ARG A 25 0.31 12.21 4.77
CA ARG A 25 0.47 10.98 5.54
C ARG A 25 -0.71 10.04 5.29
N VAL A 26 -0.41 8.77 5.08
CA VAL A 26 -1.40 7.68 5.01
C VAL A 26 -1.16 6.73 6.17
N VAL A 27 -2.21 6.48 6.95
CA VAL A 27 -2.20 5.49 8.03
C VAL A 27 -3.09 4.33 7.60
N VAL A 28 -2.52 3.12 7.60
CA VAL A 28 -3.23 1.89 7.29
C VAL A 28 -3.31 1.05 8.55
N ASP A 29 -4.52 0.84 9.04
CA ASP A 29 -4.80 -0.18 10.04
C ASP A 29 -4.88 -1.54 9.36
N VAL A 30 -4.06 -2.49 9.80
CA VAL A 30 -4.00 -3.85 9.26
C VAL A 30 -4.38 -4.82 10.36
N ASP A 31 -5.40 -5.64 10.08
CA ASP A 31 -5.69 -6.84 10.86
C ASP A 31 -4.59 -7.89 10.60
N PRO A 32 -3.84 -8.33 11.63
CA PRO A 32 -2.80 -9.35 11.49
C PRO A 32 -3.29 -10.64 10.84
N ALA A 33 -4.56 -11.02 10.99
CA ALA A 33 -5.12 -12.21 10.36
C ALA A 33 -5.20 -12.11 8.83
N THR A 34 -5.14 -10.90 8.27
CA THR A 34 -5.19 -10.63 6.82
C THR A 34 -3.80 -10.49 6.18
N ILE A 35 -2.74 -10.79 6.93
CA ILE A 35 -1.37 -10.73 6.41
C ILE A 35 -1.05 -12.02 5.67
N VAL A 36 -0.75 -11.87 4.38
CA VAL A 36 -0.33 -12.97 3.52
C VAL A 36 1.18 -12.95 3.32
N ARG A 37 1.75 -14.09 2.95
CA ARG A 37 3.20 -14.22 2.79
C ARG A 37 3.68 -13.60 1.49
N HIS A 38 3.01 -13.91 0.38
CA HIS A 38 3.43 -13.53 -0.97
C HIS A 38 2.31 -12.79 -1.73
N PRO A 39 2.64 -11.98 -2.76
CA PRO A 39 1.62 -11.31 -3.58
C PRO A 39 0.63 -12.27 -4.25
N SER A 40 1.07 -13.49 -4.58
CA SER A 40 0.22 -14.55 -5.14
C SER A 40 -0.92 -14.96 -4.21
N ASP A 41 -0.76 -14.72 -2.91
CA ASP A 41 -1.71 -15.16 -1.88
C ASP A 41 -2.81 -14.10 -1.66
N LEU A 42 -2.79 -12.99 -2.41
CA LEU A 42 -3.79 -11.93 -2.32
C LEU A 42 -5.10 -12.24 -3.06
N VAL A 43 -5.18 -13.35 -3.79
CA VAL A 43 -6.31 -13.67 -4.68
C VAL A 43 -7.66 -13.55 -3.95
N ASP A 44 -7.76 -14.06 -2.72
CA ASP A 44 -9.00 -14.04 -1.93
C ASP A 44 -9.37 -12.64 -1.39
N TYR A 45 -8.45 -11.67 -1.49
CA TYR A 45 -8.64 -10.28 -1.04
C TYR A 45 -8.89 -9.32 -2.21
N LEU A 46 -8.77 -9.80 -3.45
CA LEU A 46 -9.11 -9.02 -4.63
C LEU A 46 -10.63 -8.96 -4.79
N GLY A 47 -11.12 -7.83 -5.27
CA GLY A 47 -12.51 -7.69 -5.71
C GLY A 47 -12.55 -7.19 -7.16
N ASP A 48 -13.75 -6.98 -7.68
CA ASP A 48 -13.96 -6.53 -9.07
C ASP A 48 -13.71 -5.02 -9.27
N GLY A 49 -13.36 -4.29 -8.20
CA GLY A 49 -13.15 -2.85 -8.20
C GLY A 49 -11.70 -2.43 -8.33
N ASP A 50 -11.46 -1.13 -8.19
CA ASP A 50 -10.11 -0.57 -8.17
C ASP A 50 -9.27 -1.21 -7.06
N CYS A 51 -8.03 -1.56 -7.42
CA CYS A 51 -7.04 -2.10 -6.51
C CYS A 51 -5.77 -1.25 -6.59
N LEU A 52 -5.17 -0.98 -5.44
CA LEU A 52 -3.92 -0.24 -5.33
C LEU A 52 -2.97 -0.95 -4.36
N ILE A 53 -1.73 -1.15 -4.78
CA ILE A 53 -0.66 -1.64 -3.90
C ILE A 53 0.19 -0.46 -3.47
N LEU A 54 0.22 -0.21 -2.16
CA LEU A 54 1.16 0.72 -1.53
C LEU A 54 2.34 -0.10 -1.01
N THR A 55 3.52 0.11 -1.57
CA THR A 55 4.76 -0.46 -1.04
C THR A 55 5.44 0.61 -0.21
N GLY A 56 5.90 0.27 1.00
CA GLY A 56 6.65 1.19 1.85
C GLY A 56 7.81 1.85 1.09
N ALA A 57 8.25 3.03 1.55
CA ALA A 57 9.32 3.78 0.92
C ALA A 57 10.53 2.87 0.67
N SER A 58 10.79 2.55 -0.61
CA SER A 58 12.01 1.85 -0.97
C SER A 58 13.19 2.72 -0.53
N ARG A 59 14.18 2.13 0.17
CA ARG A 59 15.45 2.82 0.45
C ARG A 59 16.20 3.22 -0.82
N THR A 60 15.83 2.66 -1.97
CA THR A 60 16.36 3.01 -3.29
C THR A 60 15.29 2.76 -4.36
N ALA A 61 14.74 3.83 -4.94
CA ALA A 61 14.14 3.77 -6.27
C ALA A 61 15.12 4.47 -7.23
N ASP A 62 16.02 3.71 -7.85
CA ASP A 62 16.84 4.20 -8.96
C ASP A 62 16.17 3.76 -10.25
N ILE A 63 15.53 4.72 -10.93
CA ILE A 63 15.02 4.57 -12.30
C ILE A 63 15.88 5.47 -13.17
N GLU A 64 17.01 4.94 -13.64
CA GLU A 64 17.79 5.43 -14.79
C GLU A 64 17.88 6.97 -14.94
N LYS A 65 18.25 7.68 -13.86
CA LYS A 65 18.60 9.13 -13.88
C LYS A 65 17.52 10.09 -14.39
N GLN A 66 16.26 9.67 -14.54
CA GLN A 66 15.15 10.59 -14.75
C GLN A 66 14.18 10.51 -13.58
N ILE A 67 14.29 11.50 -12.68
CA ILE A 67 13.22 11.79 -11.72
C ILE A 67 12.04 12.31 -12.54
N VAL A 68 11.17 11.42 -12.99
CA VAL A 68 9.85 11.83 -13.48
C VAL A 68 9.12 12.39 -12.27
N ARG A 69 8.97 13.71 -12.22
CA ARG A 69 8.06 14.41 -11.31
C ARG A 69 6.62 14.05 -11.68
N GLY A 70 6.24 12.85 -11.32
CA GLY A 70 4.87 12.42 -11.24
C GLY A 70 4.71 11.78 -9.88
N ILE A 71 3.92 12.42 -9.01
CA ILE A 71 3.11 11.65 -8.08
C ILE A 71 3.97 10.91 -7.02
N HIS A 72 4.77 11.65 -6.26
CA HIS A 72 5.18 11.11 -4.96
C HIS A 72 3.88 11.03 -4.15
N GLY A 73 3.43 9.81 -3.86
CA GLY A 73 2.28 9.59 -2.96
C GLY A 73 2.57 10.10 -1.56
N ALA A 74 1.86 9.62 -0.55
CA ALA A 74 2.08 10.07 0.82
C ALA A 74 3.56 10.11 1.23
N GLU A 75 4.00 11.22 1.81
CA GLU A 75 5.36 11.43 2.31
C GLU A 75 5.68 10.45 3.44
N GLU A 76 4.64 10.05 4.18
CA GLU A 76 4.72 9.08 5.26
C GLU A 76 3.63 8.00 5.12
N LEU A 77 4.04 6.73 5.07
CA LEU A 77 3.15 5.58 5.19
C LEU A 77 3.36 4.94 6.57
N VAL A 78 2.32 4.94 7.39
CA VAL A 78 2.33 4.27 8.71
C VAL A 78 1.40 3.09 8.67
N VAL A 79 1.93 1.90 8.97
CA VAL A 79 1.15 0.67 9.09
C VAL A 79 1.00 0.34 10.57
N VAL A 80 -0.23 0.22 11.03
CA VAL A 80 -0.56 -0.13 12.41
C VAL A 80 -1.15 -1.54 12.42
N LEU A 81 -0.52 -2.45 13.15
CA LEU A 81 -1.08 -3.78 13.41
C LEU A 81 -2.01 -3.65 14.61
N ARG A 82 -3.32 -3.81 14.41
CA ARG A 82 -4.28 -3.81 15.52
C ARG A 82 -4.54 -5.24 15.95
N GLU A 83 -4.21 -5.58 17.18
CA GLU A 83 -4.69 -6.82 17.80
C GLU A 83 -6.21 -6.69 17.98
N GLY A 84 -6.95 -7.74 17.61
CA GLY A 84 -8.41 -7.77 17.71
C GLY A 84 -8.90 -7.40 19.11
N SER A 85 -9.92 -6.55 19.17
CA SER A 85 -10.63 -6.21 20.42
C SER A 85 -11.52 -7.36 20.89
#